data_AF-A0A2R6E6L3-F1
#
_entry.id   AF-A0A2R6E6L3-F1
#
_cell.length_a   1.000
_cell.length_b   1.000
_cell.length_c   1.000
_cell.angle_alpha   90.00
_cell.angle_beta   90.00
_cell.angle_gamma   90.00
#
_symmetry.space_group_name_H-M   'P 1'
#
loop_
_entity.id
_entity.type
_entity.pdbx_description
1 polymer ?
#
loop_
_entity_poly.entity_id
_entity_poly.type
_entity_poly.pdbx_seq_one_letter_code
_entity_poly.pdbx_strand_id
1 'polypeptide(L)'
;MPRERPGSGRHPSASWPRVAARRVARRPTDAALAAVAALVAALVFSVAGEFFPYHSINHDEGVYLQQAAMLLEGKLWLEPPVPDAVRPWFFVAEDGRLYPKYSPVSAAIFAPGLALGAPRAVLGVVAAANA
;
A
#
# COMPACT_ATOMS: atom_id res chain seq x y z
N MET A 1 23.80 -26.33 52.17
CA MET A 1 24.25 -26.15 50.78
C MET A 1 23.72 -24.81 50.26
N PRO A 2 24.59 -23.89 49.83
CA PRO A 2 24.20 -22.58 49.30
C PRO A 2 23.92 -22.66 47.79
N ARG A 3 22.82 -22.06 47.30
CA ARG A 3 22.60 -21.85 45.86
C ARG A 3 22.27 -20.39 45.57
N GLU A 4 23.28 -19.79 44.97
CA GLU A 4 23.45 -18.60 44.13
C GLU A 4 22.25 -17.68 43.83
N ARG A 5 22.54 -16.38 43.86
CA ARG A 5 21.65 -15.28 43.42
C ARG A 5 21.60 -15.23 41.89
N PRO A 6 20.44 -14.93 41.26
CA PRO A 6 20.37 -14.76 39.81
C PRO A 6 21.10 -13.49 39.38
N GLY A 7 21.93 -13.61 38.35
CA GLY A 7 22.77 -12.55 37.80
C GLY A 7 21.99 -11.36 37.24
N SER A 8 22.57 -10.18 37.43
CA SER A 8 22.15 -8.91 36.82
C SER A 8 22.46 -8.93 35.31
N GLY A 9 21.47 -9.36 34.53
CA GLY A 9 21.50 -9.23 33.07
C GLY A 9 21.51 -7.75 32.67
N ARG A 10 22.63 -7.27 32.14
CA ARG A 10 22.69 -5.98 31.44
C ARG A 10 21.80 -6.07 30.20
N HIS A 11 20.70 -5.34 30.18
CA HIS A 11 19.90 -5.15 28.98
C HIS A 11 20.74 -4.42 27.91
N PRO A 12 20.93 -4.97 26.71
CA PRO A 12 21.52 -4.22 25.61
C PRO A 12 20.58 -3.09 25.21
N SER A 13 21.07 -1.84 25.25
CA SER A 13 20.36 -0.67 24.73
C SER A 13 20.14 -0.84 23.23
N ALA A 14 18.89 -1.04 22.82
CA ALA A 14 18.51 -1.06 21.41
C ALA A 14 18.69 0.36 20.84
N SER A 15 19.82 0.61 20.19
CA SER A 15 20.01 1.78 19.35
C SER A 15 19.21 1.57 18.07
N TRP A 16 18.07 2.23 17.97
CA TRP A 16 17.29 2.29 16.75
C TRP A 16 18.17 2.87 15.64
N PRO A 17 18.33 2.20 14.49
CA PRO A 17 19.09 2.77 13.39
C PRO A 17 18.38 4.05 12.94
N ARG A 18 19.09 5.18 13.05
CA ARG A 18 18.69 6.44 12.43
C ARG A 18 18.53 6.17 10.94
N VAL A 19 17.30 6.21 10.44
CA VAL A 19 17.02 6.21 9.00
C VAL A 19 17.60 7.50 8.44
N ALA A 20 18.86 7.45 8.03
CA ALA A 20 19.56 8.57 7.45
C ALA A 20 18.93 8.85 6.09
N ALA A 21 18.18 9.96 6.02
CA ALA A 21 17.59 10.46 4.80
C ALA A 21 18.66 10.68 3.73
N ARG A 22 18.38 10.12 2.54
CA ARG A 22 18.70 10.58 1.19
C ARG A 22 20.15 11.01 0.94
N ARG A 23 20.96 10.08 0.44
CA ARG A 23 21.97 10.43 -0.57
C ARG A 23 21.22 10.79 -1.85
N VAL A 24 20.99 12.08 -2.07
CA VAL A 24 20.68 12.60 -3.41
C VAL A 24 21.85 12.22 -4.32
N ALA A 25 21.52 11.67 -5.49
CA ALA A 25 22.42 11.19 -6.54
C ALA A 25 23.76 11.94 -6.57
N ARG A 26 24.84 11.26 -6.15
CA ARG A 26 26.19 11.86 -6.15
C ARG A 26 27.01 11.40 -7.35
N ARG A 27 26.56 10.36 -8.04
CA ARG A 27 27.22 9.76 -9.20
C ARG A 27 26.36 9.90 -10.45
N PRO A 28 26.96 9.99 -11.65
CA PRO A 28 26.21 10.01 -12.91
C PRO A 28 25.31 8.78 -13.06
N THR A 29 25.71 7.63 -12.51
CA THR A 29 24.90 6.42 -12.46
C THR A 29 23.62 6.59 -11.63
N ASP A 30 23.70 7.25 -10.46
CA ASP A 30 22.52 7.51 -9.63
C ASP A 30 21.51 8.41 -10.36
N ALA A 31 22.01 9.40 -11.12
CA ALA A 31 21.18 10.28 -11.94
C ALA A 31 20.55 9.51 -13.12
N ALA A 32 21.31 8.62 -13.77
CA ALA A 32 20.80 7.76 -14.82
C ALA A 32 19.70 6.81 -14.30
N LEU A 33 19.89 6.18 -13.14
CA LEU A 33 18.87 5.33 -12.51
C LEU A 33 17.63 6.14 -12.13
N ALA A 34 17.78 7.33 -11.56
CA ALA A 34 16.65 8.21 -11.26
C ALA A 34 15.89 8.62 -12.53
N ALA A 35 16.60 8.89 -13.63
CA ALA A 35 15.98 9.19 -14.92
C ALA A 35 15.19 7.98 -15.46
N VAL A 36 15.75 6.77 -15.39
CA VAL A 36 15.02 5.54 -15.78
C VAL A 36 13.76 5.35 -14.94
N ALA A 37 13.86 5.46 -13.62
CA ALA A 37 12.71 5.34 -12.73
C ALA A 37 11.62 6.38 -13.04
N ALA A 38 12.00 7.64 -13.30
CA ALA A 38 11.07 8.70 -13.68
C ALA A 38 10.40 8.42 -15.04
N LEU A 39 11.15 7.92 -16.03
CA LEU A 39 10.60 7.55 -17.34
C LEU A 39 9.61 6.40 -17.23
N VAL A 40 9.93 5.37 -16.45
CA VAL A 40 9.04 4.23 -16.21
C VAL A 40 7.77 4.69 -15.48
N ALA A 41 7.89 5.55 -14.46
CA ALA A 41 6.73 6.13 -13.78
C ALA A 41 5.84 6.94 -14.73
N ALA A 42 6.43 7.80 -15.56
CA ALA A 42 5.70 8.60 -16.53
C ALA A 42 4.97 7.71 -17.55
N LEU A 43 5.65 6.70 -18.09
CA LEU A 43 5.06 5.74 -19.02
C LEU A 43 3.86 5.02 -18.40
N VAL A 44 4.02 4.45 -17.20
CA VAL A 44 2.93 3.72 -16.52
C VAL A 44 1.76 4.65 -16.17
N PHE A 45 2.04 5.86 -15.68
CA PHE A 45 1.01 6.84 -15.38
C PHE A 45 0.23 7.27 -16.64
N SER A 46 0.92 7.53 -17.75
CA SER A 46 0.29 7.85 -19.04
C SER A 46 -0.58 6.70 -19.53
N VAL A 47 -0.08 5.45 -19.48
CA VAL A 47 -0.88 4.29 -19.88
C VAL A 47 -2.14 4.16 -19.02
N ALA A 48 -2.02 4.32 -17.70
CA ALA A 48 -3.15 4.27 -16.78
C ALA A 48 -4.18 5.39 -17.04
N GLY A 49 -3.74 6.58 -17.45
CA GLY A 49 -4.61 7.70 -17.76
C GLY A 49 -5.30 7.61 -19.14
N GLU A 50 -4.55 7.22 -20.16
CA GLU A 50 -5.00 7.26 -21.56
C GLU A 50 -5.78 6.01 -21.96
N PHE A 51 -5.33 4.83 -21.54
CA PHE A 51 -5.96 3.56 -21.91
C PHE A 51 -7.00 3.09 -20.88
N PHE A 52 -6.88 3.55 -19.63
CA PHE A 52 -7.76 3.15 -18.52
C PHE A 52 -8.36 4.36 -17.76
N PRO A 53 -9.02 5.29 -18.47
CA PRO A 53 -9.58 6.51 -17.87
C PRO A 53 -10.63 6.21 -16.78
N TYR A 54 -11.21 5.00 -16.80
CA TYR A 54 -12.18 4.50 -15.83
C TYR A 54 -11.67 3.32 -15.00
N HIS A 55 -10.35 3.21 -14.82
CA HIS A 55 -9.68 2.05 -14.21
C HIS A 55 -9.68 0.83 -15.12
N SER A 56 -8.92 -0.19 -14.74
CA SER A 56 -8.85 -1.44 -15.47
C SER A 56 -10.18 -2.19 -15.41
N ILE A 57 -10.40 -3.06 -16.39
CA ILE A 57 -11.53 -3.99 -16.41
C ILE A 57 -11.38 -5.12 -15.37
N ASN A 58 -10.23 -5.21 -14.69
CA ASN A 58 -10.07 -6.16 -13.61
C ASN A 58 -10.83 -5.64 -12.39
N HIS A 59 -11.83 -6.41 -11.98
CA HIS A 59 -12.64 -6.12 -10.80
C HIS A 59 -11.81 -5.94 -9.52
N ASP A 60 -10.62 -6.55 -9.41
CA ASP A 60 -9.74 -6.40 -8.26
C ASP A 60 -9.33 -4.94 -8.00
N GLU A 61 -9.17 -4.12 -9.05
CA GLU A 61 -8.81 -2.71 -8.87
C GLU A 61 -9.91 -1.94 -8.15
N GLY A 62 -11.17 -2.15 -8.52
CA GLY A 62 -12.31 -1.56 -7.83
C GLY A 62 -12.36 -1.97 -6.35
N VAL A 63 -11.99 -3.21 -6.05
CA VAL A 63 -11.94 -3.73 -4.67
C VAL A 63 -10.81 -3.09 -3.88
N TYR A 64 -9.62 -2.92 -4.47
CA TYR A 64 -8.52 -2.25 -3.80
C TYR A 64 -8.84 -0.78 -3.51
N LEU A 65 -9.51 -0.09 -4.44
CA LEU A 65 -9.96 1.29 -4.25
C LEU A 65 -11.07 1.39 -3.20
N GLN A 66 -12.02 0.46 -3.19
CA GLN A 66 -13.06 0.39 -2.15
C GLN A 66 -12.44 0.13 -0.77
N GLN A 67 -11.54 -0.84 -0.66
CA GLN A 67 -10.85 -1.13 0.59
C GLN A 67 -9.93 0.03 1.01
N ALA A 68 -9.32 0.75 0.06
CA ALA A 68 -8.55 1.96 0.36
C ALA A 68 -9.44 3.06 0.94
N ALA A 69 -10.64 3.28 0.39
CA ALA A 69 -11.62 4.21 0.94
C ALA A 69 -12.01 3.81 2.37
N MET A 70 -12.26 2.52 2.60
CA MET A 70 -12.55 2.00 3.95
C MET A 70 -11.41 2.29 4.93
N LEU A 71 -10.16 2.06 4.53
CA LEU A 71 -8.99 2.34 5.38
C LEU A 71 -8.88 3.83 5.73
N LEU A 72 -9.12 4.72 4.77
CA LEU A 72 -9.16 6.17 5.00
C LEU A 72 -10.27 6.58 5.98
N GLU A 73 -11.38 5.85 5.98
CA GLU A 73 -12.50 6.02 6.91
C GLU A 73 -12.30 5.29 8.25
N GLY A 74 -11.18 4.59 8.46
CA GLY A 74 -10.93 3.80 9.66
C GLY A 74 -11.82 2.55 9.78
N LYS A 75 -12.35 2.05 8.66
CA LYS A 75 -13.25 0.88 8.59
C LYS A 75 -12.50 -0.37 8.13
N LEU A 76 -12.86 -1.51 8.74
CA LEU A 76 -12.35 -2.84 8.36
C LEU A 76 -13.43 -3.76 7.77
N TRP A 77 -14.70 -3.34 7.85
CA TRP A 77 -15.85 -4.04 7.28
C TRP A 77 -16.89 -3.04 6.78
N LEU A 78 -17.84 -3.54 5.98
CA LEU A 78 -18.99 -2.80 5.48
C LEU A 78 -20.29 -3.45 5.96
N GLU A 79 -21.32 -2.63 6.16
CA GLU A 79 -22.70 -3.08 6.39
C GLU A 79 -23.57 -2.45 5.29
N PRO A 80 -23.51 -2.95 4.04
CA PRO A 80 -24.27 -2.38 2.94
C PRO A 80 -25.78 -2.61 3.15
N PRO A 81 -26.65 -1.72 2.66
CA PRO A 81 -28.10 -1.88 2.78
C PRO A 81 -28.63 -3.10 2.01
N VAL A 82 -27.90 -3.56 0.98
CA VAL A 82 -28.21 -4.77 0.20
C VAL A 82 -26.96 -5.65 0.11
N PRO A 83 -26.64 -6.44 1.15
CA PRO A 83 -25.41 -7.24 1.19
C PRO A 83 -25.26 -8.23 0.04
N ASP A 84 -26.36 -8.77 -0.47
CA ASP A 84 -26.35 -9.76 -1.55
C ASP A 84 -25.93 -9.19 -2.91
N ALA A 85 -25.93 -7.86 -3.09
CA ALA A 85 -25.50 -7.23 -4.33
C ALA A 85 -24.00 -7.42 -4.63
N VAL A 86 -23.20 -7.79 -3.63
CA VAL A 86 -21.73 -7.91 -3.74
C VAL A 86 -21.20 -9.25 -3.21
N ARG A 87 -22.09 -10.22 -2.92
CA ARG A 87 -21.72 -11.55 -2.44
C ARG A 87 -21.53 -12.54 -3.60
N PRO A 88 -20.53 -13.46 -3.54
CA PRO A 88 -19.38 -13.54 -2.63
C PRO A 88 -18.06 -13.33 -3.39
N TRP A 89 -18.01 -12.41 -4.37
CA TRP A 89 -16.85 -12.36 -5.25
C TRP A 89 -15.62 -11.71 -4.60
N PHE A 90 -15.81 -10.61 -3.84
CA PHE A 90 -14.70 -9.81 -3.28
C PHE A 90 -14.74 -9.58 -1.77
N PHE A 91 -15.84 -9.98 -1.13
CA PHE A 91 -16.02 -9.90 0.31
C PHE A 91 -16.45 -11.23 0.88
N VAL A 92 -16.05 -11.49 2.12
CA VAL A 92 -16.57 -12.58 2.95
C VAL A 92 -17.65 -12.00 3.86
N ALA A 93 -18.78 -12.71 3.99
CA ALA A 93 -19.91 -12.27 4.81
C ALA A 93 -19.95 -13.02 6.14
N GLU A 94 -20.12 -12.28 7.24
CA GLU A 94 -20.30 -12.82 8.60
C GLU A 94 -21.18 -11.84 9.39
N ASP A 95 -22.27 -12.32 10.00
CA ASP A 95 -23.20 -11.53 10.83
C ASP A 95 -23.67 -10.20 10.21
N GLY A 96 -24.01 -10.22 8.91
CA GLY A 96 -24.47 -9.03 8.19
C GLY A 96 -23.36 -8.05 7.78
N ARG A 97 -22.11 -8.31 8.20
CA ARG A 97 -20.92 -7.56 7.82
C ARG A 97 -20.24 -8.19 6.62
N LEU A 98 -19.56 -7.35 5.84
CA LEU A 98 -18.73 -7.73 4.72
C LEU A 98 -17.28 -7.35 4.98
N TYR A 99 -16.40 -8.34 4.94
CA TYR A 99 -14.96 -8.18 5.14
C TYR A 99 -14.23 -8.32 3.80
N PRO A 100 -13.28 -7.43 3.47
CA PRO A 100 -12.48 -7.57 2.26
C PRO A 100 -11.79 -8.94 2.22
N LYS A 101 -11.90 -9.64 1.09
CA LYS A 101 -11.25 -10.95 0.90
C LYS A 101 -9.73 -10.82 0.80
N TYR A 102 -9.25 -9.73 0.22
CA TYR A 102 -7.83 -9.50 -0.03
C TYR A 102 -7.12 -8.87 1.17
N SER A 103 -5.83 -9.17 1.31
CA SER A 103 -4.97 -8.51 2.28
C SER A 103 -4.92 -7.01 2.00
N PRO A 104 -4.80 -6.16 3.04
CA PRO A 104 -4.94 -4.72 2.87
C PRO A 104 -3.72 -4.04 2.22
N VAL A 105 -2.72 -4.80 1.74
CA VAL A 105 -1.45 -4.25 1.24
C VAL A 105 -1.69 -3.36 0.03
N SER A 106 -2.37 -3.87 -1.00
CA SER A 106 -2.68 -3.08 -2.20
C SER A 106 -3.54 -1.86 -1.86
N ALA A 107 -4.58 -2.05 -1.02
CA ALA A 107 -5.44 -0.97 -0.57
C ALA A 107 -4.67 0.13 0.19
N ALA A 108 -3.73 -0.24 1.06
CA ALA A 108 -2.89 0.69 1.80
C ALA A 108 -1.95 1.48 0.88
N ILE A 109 -1.47 0.87 -0.21
CA ILE A 109 -0.67 1.54 -1.24
C ILE A 109 -1.53 2.56 -2.02
N PHE A 110 -2.79 2.22 -2.34
CA PHE A 110 -3.71 3.13 -3.03
C PHE A 110 -4.27 4.26 -2.17
N ALA A 111 -4.43 4.05 -0.86
CA ALA A 111 -5.08 5.00 0.04
C ALA A 111 -4.52 6.43 -0.02
N PRO A 112 -3.20 6.69 -0.03
CA PRO A 112 -2.68 8.05 -0.18
C PRO A 112 -3.06 8.69 -1.52
N GLY A 113 -3.01 7.94 -2.62
CA GLY A 113 -3.40 8.44 -3.93
C GLY A 113 -4.89 8.76 -3.99
N LEU A 114 -5.72 7.90 -3.38
CA LEU A 114 -7.16 8.12 -3.28
C LEU A 114 -7.48 9.35 -2.42
N ALA A 115 -6.79 9.54 -1.29
CA ALA A 115 -6.92 10.72 -0.44
C ALA A 115 -6.55 12.03 -1.16
N LEU A 116 -5.63 11.96 -2.13
CA LEU A 116 -5.24 13.09 -2.98
C LEU A 116 -6.11 13.24 -4.24
N GLY A 117 -7.15 12.42 -4.42
CA GLY A 117 -7.99 12.42 -5.63
C GLY A 117 -7.29 11.93 -6.90
N ALA A 118 -6.11 11.33 -6.77
CA ALA A 118 -5.28 10.86 -7.87
C ALA A 118 -4.83 9.40 -7.66
N PRO A 119 -5.75 8.43 -7.53
CA PRO A 119 -5.40 7.03 -7.24
C PRO A 119 -4.44 6.43 -8.29
N ARG A 120 -4.53 6.84 -9.56
CA ARG A 120 -3.66 6.36 -10.64
C ARG A 120 -2.20 6.80 -10.48
N ALA A 121 -1.93 7.92 -9.80
CA ALA A 121 -0.57 8.39 -9.57
C ALA A 121 0.26 7.38 -8.75
N VAL A 122 -0.40 6.57 -7.93
CA VAL A 122 0.21 5.48 -7.16
C VAL A 122 0.85 4.45 -8.08
N LEU A 123 0.25 4.16 -9.24
CA LEU A 123 0.81 3.21 -10.21
C LEU A 123 2.17 3.69 -10.73
N GLY A 124 2.30 5.00 -11.02
CA GLY A 124 3.56 5.60 -11.41
C GLY A 124 4.60 5.55 -10.29
N VAL A 125 4.20 5.81 -9.04
CA VAL A 125 5.10 5.73 -7.87
C VAL A 125 5.61 4.30 -7.65
N VAL A 126 4.72 3.30 -7.72
CA VAL A 126 5.08 1.89 -7.60
C VAL A 126 6.00 1.48 -8.75
N ALA A 127 5.72 1.93 -9.98
CA ALA A 127 6.55 1.64 -11.13
C ALA A 127 7.97 2.21 -10.99
N ALA A 128 8.12 3.47 -10.56
CA ALA A 128 9.42 4.06 -10.25
C ALA A 128 10.17 3.29 -9.15
N ALA A 129 9.45 2.81 -8.12
CA ALA A 129 10.07 2.08 -7.01
C ALA A 129 10.57 0.67 -7.39
N ASN A 130 10.09 0.10 -8.51
CA ASN A 130 10.48 -1.21 -9.01
C ASN A 130 11.42 -1.16 -10.23
N ALA A 131 11.76 0.03 -10.72
CA ALA A 131 12.59 0.25 -11.90
C ALA A 131 14.10 0.17 -11.63
#